data_AF-A0A948R7T0-F1
#
_entry.id   AF-A0A948R7T0-F1
#
_cell.length_a   1.000
_cell.length_b   1.000
_cell.length_c   1.000
_cell.angle_alpha   90.00
_cell.angle_beta   90.00
_cell.angle_gamma   90.00
#
_symmetry.space_group_name_H-M   'P 1'
#
loop_
_entity.id
_entity.type
_entity.pdbx_description
1 polymer ?
#
loop_
_entity_poly.entity_id
_entity_poly.type
_entity_poly.pdbx_seq_one_letter_code
_entity_poly.pdbx_strand_id
1 'polypeptide(L)'
;MQVGAIGDRLSDAISNVQADIDSLFDALLPVPADTSARLVEAMRYAAIGGGKRVRPLLVVSTASMFGVSHDAALRVGAAIEAIHVYSLIHDDLPCMDNDDLRHGKPTLHKAFDEATAVLAGDALHALAFAILADNDTSEDPFTRSELIATLAGASGMHGMAGGQMMDMVADEEGVTYDLRTITRLQQLKTGALLAASVEMGAILGRVAPQGRAHLRAYARDIGLAFQIADDLLDVEGDQAKAGKALRKDAEQGKQTFVTLMGVDKAREQARALVDQAIGHLAAHGHEADILRALARYIVERDR
;
A
#
# COMPACT_ATOMS: atom_id res chain seq x y z
N MET A 1 25.51 -17.93 -0.83
CA MET A 1 24.75 -18.39 -2.01
C MET A 1 23.23 -18.33 -1.82
N GLN A 2 22.68 -18.40 -0.60
CA GLN A 2 21.21 -18.45 -0.39
C GLN A 2 20.51 -17.08 -0.36
N VAL A 3 21.22 -15.99 0.02
CA VAL A 3 20.66 -14.63 0.07
C VAL A 3 20.41 -14.04 -1.33
N GLY A 4 21.30 -14.29 -2.29
CA GLY A 4 21.15 -13.82 -3.68
C GLY A 4 19.95 -14.47 -4.39
N ALA A 5 19.76 -15.77 -4.25
CA ALA A 5 18.65 -16.49 -4.88
C ALA A 5 17.26 -16.10 -4.34
N ILE A 6 17.17 -15.62 -3.10
CA ILE A 6 15.91 -15.12 -2.52
C ILE A 6 15.63 -13.68 -2.99
N GLY A 7 16.67 -12.86 -3.12
CA GLY A 7 16.56 -11.51 -3.70
C GLY A 7 16.06 -11.55 -5.15
N ASP A 8 16.62 -12.45 -5.96
CA ASP A 8 16.19 -12.65 -7.35
C ASP A 8 14.72 -13.09 -7.43
N ARG A 9 14.30 -14.02 -6.56
CA ARG A 9 12.90 -14.47 -6.47
C ARG A 9 11.92 -13.37 -6.07
N LEU A 10 12.31 -12.48 -5.16
CA LEU A 10 11.47 -11.34 -4.78
C LEU A 10 11.33 -10.36 -5.94
N SER A 11 12.43 -10.07 -6.65
CA SER A 11 12.40 -9.21 -7.83
C SER A 11 11.47 -9.77 -8.91
N ASP A 12 11.57 -11.07 -9.20
CA ASP A 12 10.70 -11.74 -10.16
C ASP A 12 9.23 -11.70 -9.71
N ALA A 13 8.96 -11.95 -8.43
CA ALA A 13 7.61 -11.88 -7.88
C ALA A 13 7.01 -10.47 -8.00
N ILE A 14 7.80 -9.42 -7.72
CA ILE A 14 7.39 -8.03 -7.91
C ILE A 14 7.06 -7.77 -9.38
N SER A 15 7.95 -8.13 -10.29
CA SER A 15 7.75 -7.88 -11.73
C SER A 15 6.55 -8.64 -12.31
N ASN A 16 6.32 -9.88 -11.88
CA ASN A 16 5.15 -10.65 -12.32
C ASN A 16 3.85 -10.03 -11.80
N VAL A 17 3.77 -9.72 -10.50
CA VAL A 17 2.58 -9.08 -9.92
C VAL A 17 2.34 -7.70 -10.53
N GLN A 18 3.39 -6.95 -10.87
CA GLN A 18 3.26 -5.68 -11.61
C GLN A 18 2.58 -5.87 -12.96
N ALA A 19 3.09 -6.80 -13.79
CA ALA A 19 2.54 -7.06 -15.11
C ALA A 19 1.09 -7.59 -15.05
N ASP A 20 0.81 -8.46 -14.09
CA ASP A 20 -0.51 -9.07 -13.92
C ASP A 20 -1.55 -8.03 -13.46
N ILE A 21 -1.21 -7.17 -12.51
CA ILE A 21 -2.10 -6.09 -12.04
C ILE A 21 -2.37 -5.07 -13.14
N ASP A 22 -1.34 -4.67 -13.90
CA ASP A 22 -1.50 -3.75 -15.02
C ASP A 22 -2.41 -4.35 -16.10
N SER A 23 -2.24 -5.64 -16.41
CA SER A 23 -3.09 -6.37 -17.37
C SER A 23 -4.53 -6.51 -16.87
N LEU A 24 -4.73 -6.73 -15.57
CA LEU A 24 -6.06 -6.83 -14.98
C LEU A 24 -6.77 -5.47 -14.98
N PHE A 25 -6.08 -4.38 -14.64
CA PHE A 25 -6.66 -3.04 -14.77
C PHE A 25 -7.00 -2.70 -16.22
N ASP A 26 -6.15 -3.10 -17.18
CA ASP A 26 -6.44 -2.91 -18.60
C ASP A 26 -7.76 -3.57 -19.01
N ALA A 27 -7.98 -4.81 -18.57
CA ALA A 27 -9.20 -5.56 -18.82
C ALA A 27 -10.44 -4.99 -18.09
N LEU A 28 -10.27 -4.50 -16.86
CA LEU A 28 -11.36 -3.95 -16.04
C LEU A 28 -11.76 -2.52 -16.44
N LEU A 29 -10.93 -1.81 -17.20
CA LEU A 29 -11.13 -0.42 -17.59
C LEU A 29 -11.22 -0.27 -19.12
N PRO A 30 -12.21 -0.86 -19.80
CA PRO A 30 -12.42 -0.64 -21.22
C PRO A 30 -12.85 0.81 -21.46
N VAL A 31 -12.17 1.51 -22.36
CA VAL A 31 -12.51 2.90 -22.70
C VAL A 31 -13.79 2.93 -23.55
N PRO A 32 -14.89 3.54 -23.07
CA PRO A 32 -16.13 3.62 -23.84
C PRO A 32 -16.00 4.59 -25.02
N ALA A 33 -16.86 4.42 -26.03
CA ALA A 33 -16.91 5.29 -27.21
C ALA A 33 -17.88 6.48 -27.05
N ASP A 34 -17.93 7.05 -25.84
CA ASP A 34 -18.81 8.18 -25.49
C ASP A 34 -18.08 9.24 -24.65
N THR A 35 -18.81 10.24 -24.16
CA THR A 35 -18.22 11.37 -23.41
C THR A 35 -17.67 10.98 -22.03
N SER A 36 -17.96 9.78 -21.53
CA SER A 36 -17.36 9.25 -20.29
C SER A 36 -15.96 8.66 -20.50
N ALA A 37 -15.49 8.53 -21.75
CA ALA A 37 -14.15 8.02 -22.08
C ALA A 37 -13.04 8.68 -21.27
N ARG A 38 -13.12 10.00 -21.09
CA ARG A 38 -12.15 10.81 -20.35
C ARG A 38 -11.94 10.32 -18.91
N LEU A 39 -13.01 9.88 -18.24
CA LEU A 39 -12.92 9.35 -16.88
C LEU A 39 -12.10 8.06 -16.86
N VAL A 40 -12.41 7.13 -17.78
CA VAL A 40 -11.72 5.84 -17.86
C VAL A 40 -10.25 6.01 -18.28
N GLU A 41 -9.96 6.93 -19.21
CA GLU A 41 -8.60 7.29 -19.59
C GLU A 41 -7.78 7.82 -18.39
N ALA A 42 -8.39 8.67 -17.56
CA ALA A 42 -7.76 9.19 -16.35
C ALA A 42 -7.51 8.10 -15.30
N MET A 43 -8.48 7.21 -15.08
CA MET A 43 -8.31 6.05 -14.19
C MET A 43 -7.17 5.15 -14.67
N ARG A 44 -7.11 4.86 -15.98
CA ARG A 44 -6.04 4.05 -16.59
C ARG A 44 -4.68 4.72 -16.47
N TYR A 45 -4.60 6.03 -16.69
CA TYR A 45 -3.35 6.80 -16.55
C TYR A 45 -2.75 6.66 -15.14
N ALA A 46 -3.60 6.75 -14.12
CA ALA A 46 -3.17 6.64 -12.73
C ALA A 46 -2.88 5.19 -12.32
N ALA A 47 -3.68 4.23 -12.79
CA ALA A 47 -3.65 2.86 -12.33
C ALA A 47 -2.68 1.95 -13.10
N ILE A 48 -2.25 2.25 -14.33
CA ILE A 48 -1.45 1.34 -15.18
C ILE A 48 -0.04 1.90 -15.43
N GLY A 49 0.97 1.04 -15.43
CA GLY A 49 2.34 1.39 -15.82
C GLY A 49 3.09 2.20 -14.77
N GLY A 50 2.91 1.87 -13.49
CA GLY A 50 3.58 2.51 -12.36
C GLY A 50 3.43 1.74 -11.03
N GLY A 51 4.21 2.15 -10.02
CA GLY A 51 4.12 1.62 -8.65
C GLY A 51 4.84 0.28 -8.42
N LYS A 52 5.32 0.05 -7.18
CA LYS A 52 6.00 -1.19 -6.76
C LYS A 52 5.02 -2.35 -6.52
N ARG A 53 3.71 -2.09 -6.51
CA ARG A 53 2.62 -3.06 -6.24
C ARG A 53 2.81 -3.89 -4.97
N VAL A 54 3.33 -3.26 -3.92
CA VAL A 54 3.60 -3.93 -2.63
C VAL A 54 2.33 -4.50 -2.00
N ARG A 55 1.21 -3.78 -2.08
CA ARG A 55 -0.09 -4.22 -1.54
C ARG A 55 -0.63 -5.45 -2.29
N PRO A 56 -0.73 -5.45 -3.64
CA PRO A 56 -0.99 -6.66 -4.40
C PRO A 56 -0.05 -7.83 -4.07
N LEU A 57 1.26 -7.57 -3.97
CA LEU A 57 2.23 -8.61 -3.65
C LEU A 57 1.95 -9.24 -2.27
N LEU A 58 1.57 -8.44 -1.27
CA LEU A 58 1.18 -8.95 0.05
C LEU A 58 -0.07 -9.81 -0.02
N VAL A 59 -1.10 -9.40 -0.77
CA VAL A 59 -2.32 -10.21 -0.98
C VAL A 59 -1.96 -11.54 -1.63
N VAL A 60 -1.28 -11.51 -2.78
CA VAL A 60 -0.92 -12.70 -3.57
C VAL A 60 -0.03 -13.64 -2.77
N SER A 61 0.99 -13.11 -2.10
CA SER A 61 1.92 -13.93 -1.30
C SER A 61 1.24 -14.53 -0.07
N THR A 62 0.30 -13.82 0.56
CA THR A 62 -0.42 -14.39 1.70
C THR A 62 -1.44 -15.43 1.25
N ALA A 63 -2.15 -15.18 0.16
CA ALA A 63 -3.14 -16.11 -0.40
C ALA A 63 -2.47 -17.41 -0.91
N SER A 64 -1.29 -17.31 -1.52
CA SER A 64 -0.54 -18.46 -2.02
C SER A 64 -0.08 -19.42 -0.92
N MET A 65 0.24 -18.90 0.28
CA MET A 65 0.53 -19.73 1.47
C MET A 65 -0.62 -20.67 1.83
N PHE A 66 -1.85 -20.32 1.45
CA PHE A 66 -3.06 -21.09 1.74
C PHE A 66 -3.65 -21.77 0.49
N GLY A 67 -2.89 -21.86 -0.61
CA GLY A 67 -3.28 -22.58 -1.82
C GLY A 67 -4.40 -21.92 -2.63
N VAL A 68 -4.62 -20.61 -2.46
CA VAL A 68 -5.59 -19.84 -3.26
C VAL A 68 -5.09 -19.71 -4.70
N SER A 69 -5.99 -19.72 -5.68
CA SER A 69 -5.64 -19.47 -7.07
C SER A 69 -5.05 -18.07 -7.26
N HIS A 70 -4.08 -17.98 -8.17
CA HIS A 70 -3.42 -16.71 -8.49
C HIS A 70 -4.42 -15.65 -8.98
N ASP A 71 -5.35 -16.03 -9.86
CA ASP A 71 -6.35 -15.12 -10.43
C ASP A 71 -7.26 -14.49 -9.36
N ALA A 72 -7.76 -15.29 -8.40
CA ALA A 72 -8.58 -14.77 -7.31
C ALA A 72 -7.79 -13.81 -6.41
N ALA A 73 -6.54 -14.16 -6.12
CA ALA A 73 -5.64 -13.30 -5.35
C ALA A 73 -5.30 -11.99 -6.08
N LEU A 74 -5.10 -12.04 -7.41
CA LEU A 74 -4.88 -10.86 -8.25
C LEU A 74 -6.10 -9.92 -8.25
N ARG A 75 -7.32 -10.45 -8.32
CA ARG A 75 -8.54 -9.61 -8.23
C ARG A 75 -8.60 -8.86 -6.91
N VAL A 76 -8.34 -9.53 -5.80
CA VAL A 76 -8.26 -8.86 -4.49
C VAL A 76 -7.08 -7.88 -4.42
N GLY A 77 -5.94 -8.22 -5.03
CA GLY A 77 -4.80 -7.33 -5.20
C GLY A 77 -5.15 -6.04 -5.96
N ALA A 78 -5.87 -6.15 -7.07
CA ALA A 78 -6.33 -5.02 -7.87
C ALA A 78 -7.34 -4.16 -7.11
N ALA A 79 -8.21 -4.76 -6.30
CA ALA A 79 -9.13 -4.00 -5.46
C ALA A 79 -8.39 -3.11 -4.44
N ILE A 80 -7.40 -3.67 -3.72
CA ILE A 80 -6.65 -2.87 -2.74
C ILE A 80 -5.71 -1.86 -3.41
N GLU A 81 -5.19 -2.17 -4.59
CA GLU A 81 -4.38 -1.23 -5.38
C GLU A 81 -5.24 -0.10 -5.96
N ALA A 82 -6.49 -0.38 -6.37
CA ALA A 82 -7.43 0.67 -6.79
C ALA A 82 -7.68 1.67 -5.64
N ILE A 83 -7.81 1.18 -4.40
CA ILE A 83 -7.90 2.05 -3.23
C ILE A 83 -6.62 2.88 -3.06
N HIS A 84 -5.45 2.25 -3.18
CA HIS A 84 -4.19 2.96 -3.05
C HIS A 84 -4.00 4.04 -4.12
N VAL A 85 -4.36 3.75 -5.37
CA VAL A 85 -4.27 4.72 -6.47
C VAL A 85 -5.25 5.86 -6.27
N TYR A 86 -6.50 5.57 -5.83
CA TYR A 86 -7.47 6.60 -5.47
C TYR A 86 -6.87 7.56 -4.44
N SER A 87 -6.28 7.02 -3.37
CA SER A 87 -5.80 7.88 -2.29
C SER A 87 -4.69 8.80 -2.75
N LEU A 88 -3.77 8.31 -3.60
CA LEU A 88 -2.72 9.15 -4.19
C LEU A 88 -3.27 10.26 -5.11
N ILE A 89 -4.25 9.94 -5.95
CA ILE A 89 -4.88 10.94 -6.84
C ILE A 89 -5.47 12.10 -6.02
N HIS A 90 -6.15 11.75 -4.93
CA HIS A 90 -6.77 12.73 -4.05
C HIS A 90 -5.72 13.50 -3.24
N ASP A 91 -4.74 12.82 -2.65
CA ASP A 91 -3.61 13.42 -1.92
C ASP A 91 -2.86 14.47 -2.74
N ASP A 92 -2.68 14.22 -4.05
CA ASP A 92 -1.99 15.13 -4.97
C ASP A 92 -2.82 16.39 -5.36
N LEU A 93 -4.10 16.52 -4.96
CA LEU A 93 -4.94 17.66 -5.35
C LEU A 93 -4.47 19.00 -4.75
N PRO A 94 -4.81 20.15 -5.36
CA PRO A 94 -4.43 21.47 -4.85
C PRO A 94 -4.91 21.80 -3.42
N CYS A 95 -5.98 21.17 -2.96
CA CYS A 95 -6.51 21.33 -1.60
C CYS A 95 -5.89 20.36 -0.57
N MET A 96 -4.97 19.50 -0.99
CA MET A 96 -4.19 18.60 -0.14
C MET A 96 -2.70 18.92 -0.34
N ASP A 97 -1.87 17.99 -0.83
CA ASP A 97 -0.42 18.19 -0.94
C ASP A 97 -0.02 19.07 -2.14
N ASN A 98 -0.94 19.26 -3.11
CA ASN A 98 -0.71 20.07 -4.31
C ASN A 98 0.58 19.68 -5.07
N ASP A 99 0.87 18.38 -5.15
CA ASP A 99 2.04 17.86 -5.84
C ASP A 99 1.84 17.93 -7.37
N ASP A 100 2.86 18.38 -8.10
CA ASP A 100 2.83 18.48 -9.57
C ASP A 100 3.27 17.18 -10.28
N LEU A 101 4.05 16.33 -9.59
CA LEU A 101 4.63 15.09 -10.14
C LEU A 101 4.48 13.91 -9.18
N ARG A 102 4.13 12.74 -9.72
CA ARG A 102 4.14 11.43 -9.03
C ARG A 102 4.82 10.38 -9.89
N HIS A 103 5.78 9.67 -9.31
CA HIS A 103 6.57 8.63 -10.01
C HIS A 103 7.18 9.09 -11.35
N GLY A 104 7.62 10.36 -11.40
CA GLY A 104 8.20 10.97 -12.61
C GLY A 104 7.20 11.34 -13.71
N LYS A 105 5.89 11.22 -13.45
CA LYS A 105 4.81 11.64 -14.35
C LYS A 105 4.03 12.81 -13.74
N PRO A 106 3.41 13.70 -14.54
CA PRO A 106 2.45 14.68 -14.03
C PRO A 106 1.37 14.04 -13.18
N THR A 107 1.00 14.67 -12.07
CA THR A 107 -0.16 14.23 -11.27
C THR A 107 -1.44 14.35 -12.08
N LEU A 108 -2.47 13.59 -11.68
CA LEU A 108 -3.65 13.43 -12.53
C LEU A 108 -4.37 14.77 -12.81
N HIS A 109 -4.41 15.65 -11.82
CA HIS A 109 -5.02 16.98 -11.97
C HIS A 109 -4.22 17.91 -12.90
N LYS A 110 -2.91 17.66 -13.09
CA LYS A 110 -2.07 18.37 -14.08
C LYS A 110 -2.19 17.79 -15.48
N ALA A 111 -2.29 16.46 -15.60
CA ALA A 111 -2.43 15.79 -16.89
C ALA A 111 -3.82 15.99 -17.49
N PHE A 112 -4.85 16.14 -16.64
CA PHE A 112 -6.24 16.35 -17.03
C PHE A 112 -6.75 17.67 -16.45
N ASP A 113 -7.57 17.62 -15.40
CA ASP A 113 -8.02 18.74 -14.59
C ASP A 113 -8.49 18.23 -13.21
N GLU A 114 -8.74 19.15 -12.28
CA GLU A 114 -9.17 18.82 -10.92
C GLU A 114 -10.48 18.01 -10.88
N ALA A 115 -11.47 18.39 -11.70
CA ALA A 115 -12.76 17.69 -11.72
C ALA A 115 -12.61 16.24 -12.18
N THR A 116 -11.78 16.01 -13.21
CA THR A 116 -11.45 14.67 -13.71
C THR A 116 -10.68 13.87 -12.66
N ALA A 117 -9.75 14.50 -11.94
CA ALA A 117 -8.99 13.82 -10.88
C ALA A 117 -9.88 13.39 -9.71
N VAL A 118 -10.78 14.26 -9.25
CA VAL A 118 -11.77 13.93 -8.21
C VAL A 118 -12.61 12.73 -8.64
N LEU A 119 -13.23 12.80 -9.83
CA LEU A 119 -14.09 11.74 -10.35
C LEU A 119 -13.34 10.41 -10.58
N ALA A 120 -12.09 10.45 -11.04
CA ALA A 120 -11.28 9.25 -11.22
C ALA A 120 -10.95 8.58 -9.89
N GLY A 121 -10.63 9.34 -8.85
CA GLY A 121 -10.45 8.81 -7.49
C GLY A 121 -11.74 8.20 -6.95
N ASP A 122 -12.88 8.88 -7.09
CA ASP A 122 -14.18 8.35 -6.67
C ASP A 122 -14.55 7.03 -7.38
N ALA A 123 -14.30 6.98 -8.70
CA ALA A 123 -14.57 5.80 -9.51
C ALA A 123 -13.64 4.63 -9.17
N LEU A 124 -12.36 4.87 -8.89
CA LEU A 124 -11.41 3.83 -8.44
C LEU A 124 -11.79 3.29 -7.05
N HIS A 125 -12.24 4.17 -6.16
CA HIS A 125 -12.77 3.77 -4.85
C HIS A 125 -13.99 2.85 -5.01
N ALA A 126 -14.94 3.20 -5.87
CA ALA A 126 -16.10 2.36 -6.17
C ALA A 126 -15.72 1.04 -6.88
N LEU A 127 -14.77 1.09 -7.82
CA LEU A 127 -14.27 -0.08 -8.55
C LEU A 127 -13.69 -1.13 -7.61
N ALA A 128 -12.94 -0.71 -6.59
CA ALA A 128 -12.37 -1.64 -5.61
C ALA A 128 -13.44 -2.54 -4.98
N PHE A 129 -14.57 -1.96 -4.56
CA PHE A 129 -15.68 -2.72 -3.99
C PHE A 129 -16.45 -3.54 -5.04
N ALA A 130 -16.57 -3.03 -6.27
CA ALA A 130 -17.15 -3.79 -7.37
C ALA A 130 -16.36 -5.08 -7.66
N ILE A 131 -15.02 -4.98 -7.69
CA ILE A 131 -14.14 -6.14 -7.86
C ILE A 131 -14.36 -7.16 -6.74
N LEU A 132 -14.40 -6.72 -5.48
CA LEU A 132 -14.59 -7.64 -4.35
C LEU A 132 -15.99 -8.28 -4.29
N ALA A 133 -17.01 -7.60 -4.79
CA ALA A 133 -18.38 -8.10 -4.83
C ALA A 133 -18.62 -9.14 -5.94
N ASP A 134 -17.76 -9.16 -6.96
CA ASP A 134 -17.85 -10.02 -8.13
C ASP A 134 -17.62 -11.51 -7.80
N ASN A 135 -18.40 -12.40 -8.43
CA ASN A 135 -18.27 -13.84 -8.25
C ASN A 135 -16.93 -14.38 -8.78
N ASP A 136 -16.32 -13.72 -9.76
CA ASP A 136 -15.00 -14.07 -10.28
C ASP A 136 -13.88 -13.90 -9.22
N THR A 137 -14.13 -13.07 -8.20
CA THR A 137 -13.20 -12.91 -7.06
C THR A 137 -13.31 -14.06 -6.07
N SER A 138 -14.52 -14.55 -5.81
CA SER A 138 -14.80 -15.74 -5.01
C SER A 138 -16.25 -16.14 -5.20
N GLU A 139 -16.53 -17.42 -5.47
CA GLU A 139 -17.91 -17.92 -5.54
C GLU A 139 -18.62 -17.84 -4.18
N ASP A 140 -17.88 -17.90 -3.07
CA ASP A 140 -18.44 -17.84 -1.72
C ASP A 140 -18.79 -16.38 -1.32
N PRO A 141 -20.07 -16.05 -1.09
CA PRO A 141 -20.50 -14.71 -0.71
C PRO A 141 -20.01 -14.28 0.68
N PHE A 142 -19.75 -15.23 1.60
CA PHE A 142 -19.24 -14.88 2.93
C PHE A 142 -17.80 -14.38 2.85
N THR A 143 -16.95 -15.05 2.06
CA THR A 143 -15.60 -14.57 1.71
C THR A 143 -15.66 -13.17 1.10
N ARG A 144 -16.53 -12.92 0.10
CA ARG A 144 -16.67 -11.59 -0.52
C ARG A 144 -17.11 -10.52 0.48
N SER A 145 -18.08 -10.83 1.34
CA SER A 145 -18.55 -9.92 2.38
C SER A 145 -17.45 -9.56 3.39
N GLU A 146 -16.65 -10.54 3.80
CA GLU A 146 -15.53 -10.32 4.73
C GLU A 146 -14.41 -9.48 4.09
N LEU A 147 -14.10 -9.71 2.81
CA LEU A 147 -13.16 -8.88 2.04
C LEU A 147 -13.62 -7.42 1.96
N ILE A 148 -14.89 -7.19 1.62
CA ILE A 148 -15.50 -5.86 1.54
C ILE A 148 -15.43 -5.15 2.90
N ALA A 149 -15.82 -5.84 3.98
CA ALA A 149 -15.78 -5.27 5.33
C ALA A 149 -14.34 -4.91 5.75
N THR A 150 -13.36 -5.77 5.42
CA THR A 150 -11.94 -5.53 5.70
C THR A 150 -11.42 -4.31 4.96
N LEU A 151 -11.70 -4.20 3.66
CA LEU A 151 -11.25 -3.07 2.85
C LEU A 151 -11.92 -1.75 3.28
N ALA A 152 -13.22 -1.77 3.56
CA ALA A 152 -13.97 -0.61 4.02
C ALA A 152 -13.42 -0.09 5.37
N GLY A 153 -13.17 -0.98 6.33
CA GLY A 153 -12.60 -0.62 7.62
C GLY A 153 -11.20 -0.02 7.50
N ALA A 154 -10.36 -0.56 6.61
CA ALA A 154 -9.00 -0.08 6.40
C ALA A 154 -8.92 1.23 5.60
N SER A 155 -9.90 1.52 4.74
CA SER A 155 -9.89 2.70 3.87
C SER A 155 -10.59 3.90 4.49
N GLY A 156 -11.63 3.67 5.29
CA GLY A 156 -12.51 4.72 5.81
C GLY A 156 -11.99 5.49 7.03
N MET A 157 -12.92 6.10 7.77
CA MET A 157 -12.66 7.00 8.90
C MET A 157 -11.85 6.41 10.05
N HIS A 158 -11.86 5.08 10.20
CA HIS A 158 -11.08 4.37 11.22
C HIS A 158 -9.78 3.76 10.67
N GLY A 159 -9.45 4.06 9.42
CA GLY A 159 -8.26 3.62 8.70
C GLY A 159 -7.59 4.80 7.97
N MET A 160 -7.24 4.57 6.71
CA MET A 160 -6.46 5.50 5.87
C MET A 160 -7.00 6.93 5.87
N ALA A 161 -8.29 7.14 5.60
CA ALA A 161 -8.86 8.49 5.56
C ALA A 161 -8.80 9.20 6.92
N GLY A 162 -8.97 8.46 8.02
CA GLY A 162 -8.78 9.01 9.37
C GLY A 162 -7.33 9.40 9.64
N GLY A 163 -6.37 8.57 9.21
CA GLY A 163 -4.95 8.88 9.29
C GLY A 163 -4.54 10.08 8.45
N GLN A 164 -5.12 10.23 7.26
CA GLN A 164 -4.90 11.40 6.40
C GLN A 164 -5.39 12.69 7.06
N MET A 165 -6.58 12.67 7.65
CA MET A 165 -7.11 13.85 8.37
C MET A 165 -6.23 14.22 9.57
N MET A 166 -5.71 13.25 10.32
CA MET A 166 -4.76 13.52 11.40
C MET A 166 -3.49 14.22 10.89
N ASP A 167 -2.98 13.81 9.72
CA ASP A 167 -1.80 14.42 9.10
C ASP A 167 -2.08 15.87 8.67
N MET A 168 -3.21 16.11 8.00
CA MET A 168 -3.62 17.45 7.57
C MET A 168 -3.81 18.41 8.75
N VAL A 169 -4.46 17.97 9.84
CA VAL A 169 -4.65 18.81 11.03
C VAL A 169 -3.32 19.14 11.70
N ALA A 170 -2.36 18.22 11.69
CA ALA A 170 -1.01 18.50 12.21
C ALA A 170 -0.34 19.64 11.45
N ASP A 171 -0.48 19.65 10.13
CA ASP A 171 0.09 20.66 9.24
C ASP A 171 -0.63 22.00 9.33
N GLU A 172 -1.97 22.00 9.31
CA GLU A 172 -2.80 23.21 9.33
C GLU A 172 -2.76 23.94 10.68
N GLU A 173 -2.83 23.19 11.78
CA GLU A 173 -2.89 23.76 13.13
C GLU A 173 -1.53 23.83 13.83
N GLY A 174 -0.47 23.31 13.20
CA GLY A 174 0.88 23.28 13.77
C GLY A 174 0.99 22.41 15.04
N VAL A 175 0.17 21.35 15.12
CA VAL A 175 0.13 20.48 16.30
C VAL A 175 1.36 19.59 16.32
N THR A 176 2.06 19.58 17.45
CA THR A 176 3.20 18.68 17.67
C THR A 176 2.72 17.36 18.25
N TYR A 177 2.97 16.28 17.52
CA TYR A 177 2.63 14.93 17.94
C TYR A 177 3.78 14.25 18.68
N ASP A 178 3.43 13.54 19.75
CA ASP A 178 4.35 12.63 20.43
C ASP A 178 4.52 11.33 19.64
N LEU A 179 5.49 10.50 20.04
CA LEU A 179 5.78 9.23 19.37
C LEU A 179 4.56 8.30 19.30
N ARG A 180 3.70 8.31 20.32
CA ARG A 180 2.48 7.50 20.34
C ARG A 180 1.48 7.95 19.28
N THR A 181 1.29 9.26 19.15
CA THR A 181 0.35 9.86 18.20
C THR A 181 0.85 9.70 16.77
N ILE A 182 2.14 9.92 16.50
CA ILE A 182 2.75 9.61 15.18
C ILE A 182 2.61 8.12 14.85
N THR A 183 2.87 7.23 15.81
CA THR A 183 2.67 5.79 15.59
C THR A 183 1.23 5.47 15.22
N ARG A 184 0.25 6.09 15.90
CA ARG A 184 -1.17 5.91 15.59
C ARG A 184 -1.54 6.46 14.20
N LEU A 185 -1.08 7.66 13.87
CA LEU A 185 -1.27 8.28 12.55
C LEU A 185 -0.76 7.34 11.45
N GLN A 186 0.46 6.83 11.60
CA GLN A 186 1.10 5.98 10.59
C GLN A 186 0.47 4.59 10.47
N GLN A 187 0.01 4.03 11.59
CA GLN A 187 -0.81 2.81 11.58
C GLN A 187 -2.11 2.99 10.80
N LEU A 188 -2.69 4.19 10.80
CA LEU A 188 -3.91 4.50 10.08
C LEU A 188 -3.63 4.85 8.62
N LYS A 189 -2.84 5.90 8.34
CA LYS A 189 -2.57 6.45 7.00
C LYS A 189 -1.92 5.41 6.08
N THR A 190 -0.89 4.71 6.55
CA THR A 190 -0.11 3.78 5.73
C THR A 190 -0.36 2.32 6.12
N GLY A 191 -0.32 2.03 7.43
CA GLY A 191 -0.37 0.66 7.97
C GLY A 191 -1.69 -0.06 7.70
N ALA A 192 -2.82 0.65 7.67
CA ALA A 192 -4.14 0.04 7.56
C ALA A 192 -4.30 -0.75 6.26
N LEU A 193 -3.86 -0.19 5.11
CA LEU A 193 -3.94 -0.89 3.83
C LEU A 193 -2.91 -2.02 3.70
N LEU A 194 -1.72 -1.89 4.30
CA LEU A 194 -0.75 -3.00 4.33
C LEU A 194 -1.31 -4.18 5.15
N ALA A 195 -1.94 -3.89 6.29
CA ALA A 195 -2.60 -4.89 7.11
C ALA A 195 -3.80 -5.53 6.44
N ALA A 196 -4.64 -4.73 5.76
CA ALA A 196 -5.73 -5.26 4.95
C ALA A 196 -5.22 -6.17 3.84
N SER A 197 -4.10 -5.83 3.18
CA SER A 197 -3.52 -6.67 2.12
C SER A 197 -3.21 -8.09 2.61
N VAL A 198 -2.58 -8.21 3.79
CA VAL A 198 -2.28 -9.51 4.39
C VAL A 198 -3.55 -10.21 4.88
N GLU A 199 -4.44 -9.50 5.59
CA GLU A 199 -5.69 -10.07 6.10
C GLU A 199 -6.57 -10.62 4.96
N MET A 200 -6.68 -9.88 3.86
CA MET A 200 -7.48 -10.26 2.69
C MET A 200 -6.93 -11.50 1.98
N GLY A 201 -5.61 -11.68 1.92
CA GLY A 201 -5.01 -12.94 1.44
C GLY A 201 -5.36 -14.13 2.34
N ALA A 202 -5.42 -13.93 3.66
CA ALA A 202 -5.84 -14.97 4.60
C ALA A 202 -7.34 -15.27 4.55
N ILE A 203 -8.17 -14.25 4.27
CA ILE A 203 -9.62 -14.40 4.04
C ILE A 203 -9.87 -15.26 2.81
N LEU A 204 -9.17 -15.00 1.69
CA LEU A 204 -9.25 -15.85 0.49
C LEU A 204 -8.83 -17.29 0.79
N GLY A 205 -7.80 -17.48 1.63
CA GLY A 205 -7.36 -18.78 2.12
C GLY A 205 -8.33 -19.45 3.10
N ARG A 206 -9.47 -18.81 3.42
CA ARG A 206 -10.48 -19.24 4.40
C ARG A 206 -9.89 -19.58 5.77
N VAL A 207 -8.80 -18.91 6.13
CA VAL A 207 -8.19 -19.05 7.46
C VAL A 207 -9.17 -18.50 8.49
N ALA A 208 -9.47 -19.23 9.56
CA ALA A 208 -10.37 -18.74 10.59
C ALA A 208 -9.80 -17.48 11.29
N PRO A 209 -10.62 -16.52 11.75
CA PRO A 209 -10.13 -15.27 12.36
C PRO A 209 -9.13 -15.44 13.51
N GLN A 210 -9.23 -16.54 14.28
CA GLN A 210 -8.31 -16.87 15.36
C GLN A 210 -6.93 -17.32 14.85
N GLY A 211 -6.89 -17.93 13.66
CA GLY A 211 -5.68 -18.37 12.99
C GLY A 211 -4.93 -17.28 12.22
N ARG A 212 -5.40 -16.03 12.24
CA ARG A 212 -4.78 -14.90 11.52
C ARG A 212 -3.95 -13.98 12.42
N ALA A 213 -3.88 -14.26 13.72
CA ALA A 213 -3.22 -13.38 14.69
C ALA A 213 -1.75 -13.09 14.37
N HIS A 214 -1.00 -14.10 13.93
CA HIS A 214 0.41 -13.94 13.55
C HIS A 214 0.55 -13.15 12.24
N LEU A 215 -0.37 -13.28 11.29
CA LEU A 215 -0.39 -12.49 10.05
C LEU A 215 -0.67 -11.00 10.33
N ARG A 216 -1.60 -10.70 11.26
CA ARG A 216 -1.85 -9.32 11.70
C ARG A 216 -0.64 -8.73 12.40
N ALA A 217 0.07 -9.53 13.21
CA ALA A 217 1.29 -9.09 13.86
C ALA A 217 2.41 -8.82 12.85
N TYR A 218 2.61 -9.72 11.88
CA TYR A 218 3.49 -9.52 10.73
C TYR A 218 3.19 -8.20 10.00
N ALA A 219 1.93 -8.01 9.60
CA ALA A 219 1.48 -6.81 8.89
C ALA A 219 1.73 -5.50 9.66
N ARG A 220 1.44 -5.50 10.97
CA ARG A 220 1.67 -4.34 11.84
C ARG A 220 3.16 -3.98 11.87
N ASP A 221 4.01 -4.98 12.03
CA ASP A 221 5.43 -4.75 12.22
C ASP A 221 6.10 -4.31 10.90
N ILE A 222 5.72 -4.90 9.76
CA ILE A 222 6.20 -4.42 8.45
C ILE A 222 5.69 -3.01 8.12
N GLY A 223 4.45 -2.66 8.51
CA GLY A 223 3.89 -1.34 8.25
C GLY A 223 4.63 -0.25 9.00
N LEU A 224 4.98 -0.51 10.26
CA LEU A 224 5.78 0.40 11.06
C LEU A 224 7.24 0.48 10.56
N ALA A 225 7.84 -0.66 10.21
CA ALA A 225 9.18 -0.69 9.64
C ALA A 225 9.26 0.08 8.31
N PHE A 226 8.22 -0.02 7.48
CA PHE A 226 8.11 0.70 6.21
C PHE A 226 8.18 2.20 6.40
N GLN A 227 7.42 2.73 7.37
CA GLN A 227 7.41 4.16 7.64
C GLN A 227 8.75 4.63 8.22
N ILE A 228 9.31 3.91 9.18
CA ILE A 228 10.63 4.27 9.73
C ILE A 228 11.71 4.26 8.63
N ALA A 229 11.65 3.31 7.69
CA ALA A 229 12.56 3.28 6.56
C ALA A 229 12.34 4.46 5.60
N ASP A 230 11.10 4.87 5.33
CA ASP A 230 10.82 6.07 4.51
C ASP A 230 11.32 7.35 5.19
N ASP A 231 11.11 7.50 6.50
CA ASP A 231 11.61 8.65 7.26
C ASP A 231 13.15 8.69 7.26
N LEU A 232 13.82 7.53 7.36
CA LEU A 232 15.28 7.42 7.25
C LEU A 232 15.77 7.81 5.86
N LEU A 233 15.07 7.38 4.80
CA LEU A 233 15.38 7.75 3.43
C LEU A 233 15.17 9.25 3.18
N ASP A 234 14.18 9.90 3.82
CA ASP A 234 13.99 11.35 3.68
C ASP A 234 15.17 12.16 4.25
N VAL A 235 15.76 11.66 5.34
CA VAL A 235 16.89 12.31 6.02
C VAL A 235 18.24 11.99 5.39
N GLU A 236 18.50 10.71 5.07
CA GLU A 236 19.82 10.21 4.64
C GLU A 236 19.91 9.90 3.13
N GLY A 237 18.78 9.86 2.42
CA GLY A 237 18.71 9.37 1.05
C GLY A 237 19.40 10.27 0.01
N ASP A 238 19.69 9.66 -1.14
CA ASP A 238 20.14 10.37 -2.33
C ASP A 238 18.93 10.85 -3.15
N GLN A 239 18.81 12.16 -3.32
CA GLN A 239 17.69 12.80 -4.03
C GLN A 239 17.57 12.31 -5.48
N ALA A 240 18.68 11.94 -6.12
CA ALA A 240 18.67 11.40 -7.48
C ALA A 240 18.09 9.97 -7.56
N LYS A 241 18.15 9.20 -6.46
CA LYS A 241 17.67 7.81 -6.40
C LYS A 241 16.24 7.68 -5.89
N ALA A 242 15.83 8.56 -4.97
CA ALA A 242 14.51 8.50 -4.34
C ALA A 242 13.35 8.91 -5.27
N GLY A 243 13.63 9.63 -6.36
CA GLY A 243 12.61 10.04 -7.35
C GLY A 243 11.58 11.06 -6.83
N LYS A 244 11.82 11.66 -5.65
CA LYS A 244 11.06 12.75 -5.03
C LYS A 244 12.00 13.75 -4.35
N ALA A 245 11.51 14.94 -4.01
CA ALA A 245 12.26 15.87 -3.16
C ALA A 245 12.43 15.27 -1.75
N LEU A 246 13.65 15.36 -1.20
CA LEU A 246 14.00 14.90 0.15
C LEU A 246 14.07 16.08 1.11
N ARG A 247 14.02 15.81 2.42
CA ARG A 247 14.08 16.80 3.51
C ARG A 247 12.86 17.74 3.57
N LYS A 248 11.77 17.38 2.89
CA LYS A 248 10.49 18.13 2.97
C LYS A 248 10.01 18.19 4.42
N ASP A 249 10.18 17.10 5.18
CA ASP A 249 9.66 16.98 6.54
C ASP A 249 10.36 17.97 7.50
N ALA A 250 11.67 18.16 7.34
CA ALA A 250 12.43 19.12 8.14
C ALA A 250 12.08 20.58 7.78
N GLU A 251 11.84 20.87 6.51
CA GLU A 251 11.42 22.19 6.03
C GLU A 251 10.00 22.55 6.48
N GLN A 252 9.13 21.55 6.64
CA GLN A 252 7.75 21.70 7.11
C GLN A 252 7.60 21.58 8.63
N GLY A 253 8.66 21.25 9.37
CA GLY A 253 8.62 21.06 10.82
C GLY A 253 7.85 19.81 11.27
N LYS A 254 7.63 18.85 10.37
CA LYS A 254 6.91 17.60 10.64
C LYS A 254 7.64 16.74 11.66
N GLN A 255 6.88 16.09 12.53
CA GLN A 255 7.41 15.10 13.48
C GLN A 255 7.41 13.72 12.85
N THR A 256 8.59 13.13 12.73
CA THR A 256 8.79 11.79 12.15
C THR A 256 9.38 10.85 13.19
N PHE A 257 9.48 9.55 12.89
CA PHE A 257 10.17 8.62 13.79
C PHE A 257 11.64 9.02 13.97
N VAL A 258 12.27 9.52 12.91
CA VAL A 258 13.68 9.93 12.94
C VAL A 258 13.87 11.20 13.75
N THR A 259 12.99 12.20 13.66
CA THR A 259 13.12 13.42 14.47
C THR A 259 12.94 13.14 15.96
N LEU A 260 12.04 12.21 16.32
CA LEU A 260 11.71 11.90 17.71
C LEU A 260 12.69 10.90 18.37
N MET A 261 13.23 9.94 17.60
CA MET A 261 14.08 8.87 18.13
C MET A 261 15.57 9.07 17.83
N GLY A 262 15.90 9.83 16.79
CA GLY A 262 17.23 9.89 16.19
C GLY A 262 17.49 8.75 15.21
N VAL A 263 18.34 9.01 14.22
CA VAL A 263 18.67 8.11 13.10
C VAL A 263 19.08 6.71 13.56
N ASP A 264 20.02 6.61 14.51
CA ASP A 264 20.56 5.31 14.92
C ASP A 264 19.50 4.44 15.58
N LYS A 265 18.69 5.01 16.48
CA LYS A 265 17.59 4.29 17.13
C LYS A 265 16.49 3.93 16.16
N ALA A 266 16.17 4.81 15.20
CA ALA A 266 15.21 4.50 14.14
C ALA A 266 15.68 3.30 13.31
N ARG A 267 16.98 3.25 12.94
CA ARG A 267 17.56 2.12 12.20
C ARG A 267 17.54 0.82 12.99
N GLU A 268 17.89 0.86 14.27
CA GLU A 268 17.79 -0.30 15.16
C GLU A 268 16.35 -0.80 15.30
N GLN A 269 15.39 0.12 15.48
CA GLN A 269 13.97 -0.20 15.58
C GLN A 269 13.43 -0.82 14.30
N ALA A 270 13.78 -0.28 13.12
CA ALA A 270 13.38 -0.84 11.84
C ALA A 270 13.86 -2.28 11.67
N ARG A 271 15.12 -2.58 12.01
CA ARG A 271 15.68 -3.94 11.98
C ARG A 271 14.97 -4.88 12.95
N ALA A 272 14.74 -4.43 14.19
CA ALA A 272 14.04 -5.23 15.19
C ALA A 272 12.60 -5.59 14.74
N LEU A 273 11.88 -4.65 14.13
CA LEU A 273 10.55 -4.89 13.58
C LEU A 273 10.57 -5.90 12.43
N VAL A 274 11.58 -5.87 11.55
CA VAL A 274 11.74 -6.86 10.48
C VAL A 274 11.99 -8.26 11.06
N ASP A 275 12.87 -8.38 12.06
CA ASP A 275 13.14 -9.67 12.70
C ASP A 275 11.89 -10.23 13.40
N GLN A 276 11.12 -9.36 14.07
CA GLN A 276 9.83 -9.71 14.68
C GLN A 276 8.80 -10.16 13.64
N ALA A 277 8.65 -9.41 12.55
CA ALA A 277 7.77 -9.74 11.45
C ALA A 277 8.11 -11.14 10.88
N ILE A 278 9.38 -11.41 10.60
CA ILE A 278 9.84 -12.72 10.12
C ILE A 278 9.55 -13.82 11.16
N GLY A 279 9.75 -13.52 12.44
CA GLY A 279 9.45 -14.43 13.55
C GLY A 279 7.96 -14.82 13.63
N HIS A 280 7.05 -13.90 13.31
CA HIS A 280 5.61 -14.20 13.22
C HIS A 280 5.27 -15.21 12.11
N LEU A 281 6.16 -15.43 11.16
CA LEU A 281 6.00 -16.41 10.08
C LEU A 281 6.74 -17.74 10.35
N ALA A 282 7.26 -17.97 11.56
CA ALA A 282 8.07 -19.16 11.87
C ALA A 282 7.32 -20.50 11.72
N ALA A 283 5.99 -20.49 11.83
CA ALA A 283 5.16 -21.68 11.64
C ALA A 283 4.94 -22.06 10.17
N HIS A 284 5.34 -21.22 9.22
CA HIS A 284 5.21 -21.44 7.78
C HIS A 284 6.56 -21.88 7.19
N GLY A 285 6.53 -22.76 6.20
CA GLY A 285 7.70 -23.20 5.47
C GLY A 285 8.14 -22.20 4.40
N HIS A 286 8.60 -22.74 3.28
CA HIS A 286 9.07 -21.99 2.10
C HIS A 286 7.98 -21.11 1.46
N GLU A 287 6.70 -21.42 1.68
CA GLU A 287 5.57 -20.67 1.19
C GLU A 287 5.55 -19.21 1.70
N ALA A 288 6.16 -18.94 2.86
CA ALA A 288 6.27 -17.59 3.42
C ALA A 288 7.56 -16.84 3.02
N ASP A 289 8.41 -17.42 2.15
CA ASP A 289 9.71 -16.84 1.83
C ASP A 289 9.62 -15.48 1.14
N ILE A 290 8.61 -15.27 0.28
CA ILE A 290 8.39 -13.97 -0.37
C ILE A 290 8.02 -12.90 0.66
N LEU A 291 7.18 -13.23 1.65
CA LEU A 291 6.85 -12.31 2.74
C LEU A 291 8.09 -11.97 3.59
N ARG A 292 8.92 -12.98 3.92
CA ARG A 292 10.18 -12.75 4.64
C ARG A 292 11.16 -11.88 3.84
N ALA A 293 11.26 -12.13 2.54
CA ALA A 293 12.11 -11.34 1.65
C ALA A 293 11.62 -9.90 1.55
N LEU A 294 10.30 -9.71 1.42
CA LEU A 294 9.67 -8.39 1.37
C LEU A 294 9.93 -7.60 2.67
N ALA A 295 9.81 -8.23 3.83
CA ALA A 295 10.12 -7.58 5.11
C ALA A 295 11.56 -7.05 5.16
N ARG A 296 12.54 -7.81 4.68
CA ARG A 296 13.95 -7.36 4.58
C ARG A 296 14.11 -6.22 3.58
N TYR A 297 13.51 -6.39 2.39
CA TYR A 297 13.57 -5.41 1.31
C TYR A 297 13.05 -4.03 1.73
N ILE A 298 12.02 -3.97 2.58
CA ILE A 298 11.44 -2.71 3.05
C ILE A 298 12.46 -1.82 3.79
N VAL A 299 13.41 -2.42 4.52
CA VAL A 299 14.45 -1.70 5.28
C VAL A 299 15.74 -1.55 4.48
N GLU A 300 16.04 -2.48 3.58
CA GLU A 300 17.27 -2.49 2.76
C GLU A 300 17.16 -1.65 1.48
N ARG A 301 15.96 -1.18 1.12
CA ARG A 301 15.75 -0.39 -0.10
C ARG A 301 16.54 0.91 -0.10
N ASP A 302 17.09 1.25 -1.26
CA ASP A 302 17.81 2.49 -1.54
C ASP A 302 16.95 3.52 -2.31
N ARG A 303 15.65 3.20 -2.52
CA ARG A 303 14.64 3.97 -3.25
C ARG A 303 13.22 3.50 -2.93
#